data_AF-A0A8B8P4I1-F1
#
_entry.id   AF-A0A8B8P4I1-F1
#
_cell.length_a   1.000
_cell.length_b   1.000
_cell.length_c   1.000
_cell.angle_alpha   90.00
_cell.angle_beta   90.00
_cell.angle_gamma   90.00
#
_symmetry.space_group_name_H-M   'P 1'
#
loop_
_entity.id
_entity.type
_entity.pdbx_description
1 polymer ?
#
loop_
_entity_poly.entity_id
_entity_poly.type
_entity_poly.pdbx_seq_one_letter_code
_entity_poly.pdbx_strand_id
1 'polypeptide(L)'
;MWNQEKAHLEEMEYMNLKYRTRKSFLEPFWSIGGFLLGSGTALLGPKAAMACTVAVENVITQHYNDQIREILAEDDPKKAQYILDKLSEFRDDEQHHHDTAEEYEGSSSDNGYLNKAVDTVCRASIKVAERI
;
A
#
# COMPACT_ATOMS: atom_id res chain seq x y z
N MET A 1 -11.46 4.24 2.25
CA MET A 1 -11.25 3.01 1.47
C MET A 1 -11.84 3.08 0.07
N TRP A 2 -12.78 2.24 -0.40
CA TRP A 2 -12.95 1.99 -1.85
C TRP A 2 -12.84 3.19 -2.83
N ASN A 3 -13.60 4.27 -2.63
CA ASN A 3 -13.53 5.43 -3.53
C ASN A 3 -12.19 6.17 -3.46
N GLN A 4 -11.54 6.14 -2.30
CA GLN A 4 -10.21 6.71 -2.05
C GLN A 4 -9.12 5.88 -2.72
N GLU A 5 -9.13 4.55 -2.57
CA GLU A 5 -8.22 3.64 -3.29
C GLU A 5 -8.30 3.84 -4.80
N LYS A 6 -9.51 4.03 -5.31
CA LYS A 6 -9.74 4.29 -6.74
C LYS A 6 -9.11 5.62 -7.17
N ALA A 7 -9.21 6.65 -6.34
CA ALA A 7 -8.57 7.94 -6.60
C ALA A 7 -7.04 7.86 -6.52
N HIS A 8 -6.50 7.10 -5.56
CA HIS A 8 -5.06 6.84 -5.47
C HIS A 8 -4.55 6.12 -6.72
N LEU A 9 -5.25 5.08 -7.17
CA LEU A 9 -4.90 4.35 -8.40
C LEU A 9 -4.93 5.27 -9.63
N GLU A 10 -5.99 6.07 -9.78
CA GLU A 10 -6.13 7.02 -10.90
C GLU A 10 -4.99 8.04 -10.93
N GLU A 11 -4.59 8.57 -9.76
CA GLU A 11 -3.46 9.49 -9.65
C GLU A 11 -2.12 8.80 -9.96
N MET A 12 -1.91 7.56 -9.49
CA MET A 12 -0.72 6.77 -9.82
C MET A 12 -0.61 6.47 -11.31
N GLU A 13 -1.73 6.14 -11.97
CA GLU A 13 -1.78 5.96 -13.42
C GLU A 13 -1.47 7.25 -14.18
N TYR A 14 -2.04 8.37 -13.72
CA TYR A 14 -1.74 9.69 -14.27
C TYR A 14 -0.25 10.03 -14.13
N MET A 15 0.34 9.81 -12.95
CA MET A 15 1.77 10.03 -12.73
C MET A 15 2.63 9.15 -13.63
N ASN A 16 2.26 7.88 -13.82
CA ASN A 16 2.97 6.98 -14.73
C ASN A 16 3.02 7.53 -16.16
N LEU A 17 1.90 8.04 -16.66
CA LEU A 17 1.81 8.66 -17.98
C LEU A 17 2.61 9.97 -18.06
N LYS A 18 2.45 10.85 -17.05
CA LYS A 18 3.09 12.18 -16.99
C LYS A 18 4.61 12.09 -16.98
N TYR A 19 5.16 11.20 -16.15
CA TYR A 19 6.59 11.04 -15.96
C TYR A 19 7.20 9.95 -16.86
N ARG A 20 6.39 9.34 -17.73
CA ARG A 20 6.80 8.28 -18.67
C ARG A 20 7.47 7.09 -17.97
N THR A 21 7.01 6.77 -16.78
CA THR A 21 7.43 5.56 -16.07
C THR A 21 6.60 4.38 -16.56
N ARG A 22 7.19 3.18 -16.49
CA ARG A 22 6.50 1.95 -16.84
C ARG A 22 5.92 1.31 -15.59
N LYS A 23 4.72 0.71 -15.68
CA LYS A 23 4.22 -0.20 -14.66
C LYS A 23 5.12 -1.44 -14.58
N SER A 24 5.15 -2.10 -13.41
CA SER A 24 5.82 -3.40 -13.27
C SER A 24 5.24 -4.41 -14.25
N PHE A 25 6.10 -5.24 -14.84
CA PHE A 25 5.65 -6.33 -15.73
C PHE A 25 4.72 -7.32 -15.02
N LEU A 26 4.89 -7.45 -13.70
CA LEU A 26 4.13 -8.37 -12.86
C LEU A 26 2.82 -7.76 -12.32
N GLU A 27 2.46 -6.55 -12.73
CA GLU A 27 1.22 -5.88 -12.29
C GLU A 27 -0.04 -6.76 -12.41
N PRO A 28 -0.28 -7.50 -13.52
CA PRO A 28 -1.47 -8.34 -13.62
C PRO A 28 -1.49 -9.47 -12.58
N PHE A 29 -0.32 -9.99 -12.23
CA PHE A 29 -0.17 -11.02 -11.22
C PHE A 29 -0.45 -10.48 -9.82
N TRP A 30 0.07 -9.29 -9.50
CA TRP A 30 -0.17 -8.63 -8.22
C TRP A 30 -1.63 -8.23 -8.03
N SER A 31 -2.29 -7.76 -9.09
CA SER A 31 -3.72 -7.41 -9.08
C SER A 31 -4.60 -8.61 -8.70
N ILE A 32 -4.34 -9.78 -9.30
CA ILE A 32 -5.03 -11.02 -8.96
C ILE A 32 -4.72 -11.43 -7.51
N GLY A 33 -3.44 -11.35 -7.10
CA GLY A 33 -3.01 -11.67 -5.74
C GLY A 33 -3.70 -10.83 -4.67
N GLY A 34 -3.79 -9.52 -4.88
CA GLY A 34 -4.47 -8.59 -3.97
C GLY A 34 -5.97 -8.89 -3.84
N PHE A 35 -6.64 -9.17 -4.97
CA PHE A 35 -8.05 -9.55 -4.96
C PHE A 35 -8.29 -10.86 -4.20
N LEU A 36 -7.46 -11.88 -4.43
CA LEU A 36 -7.57 -13.18 -3.73
C LEU A 36 -7.29 -13.05 -2.23
N LEU A 37 -6.32 -12.22 -1.85
CA LEU A 37 -6.02 -11.96 -0.44
C LEU A 37 -7.19 -11.26 0.26
N GLY A 38 -7.72 -10.19 -0.33
CA GLY A 38 -8.86 -9.44 0.23
C GLY A 38 -10.14 -10.27 0.29
N SER A 39 -10.49 -10.98 -0.78
CA SER A 39 -11.68 -11.84 -0.81
C SER A 39 -11.53 -13.06 0.11
N GLY A 40 -10.34 -13.67 0.17
CA GLY A 40 -10.06 -14.82 1.02
C GLY A 40 -10.16 -14.48 2.51
N THR A 41 -9.62 -13.33 2.93
CA THR A 41 -9.70 -12.88 4.32
C THR A 41 -11.12 -12.43 4.70
N ALA A 42 -11.86 -11.81 3.77
CA ALA A 42 -13.28 -11.51 3.96
C ALA A 42 -14.14 -12.77 4.21
N LEU A 43 -13.84 -13.88 3.52
CA LEU A 43 -14.53 -15.16 3.75
C LEU A 43 -14.23 -15.77 5.14
N LEU A 44 -13.06 -15.50 5.71
CA LEU A 44 -12.69 -15.92 7.07
C LEU A 44 -13.37 -15.07 8.16
N GLY A 45 -13.99 -13.96 7.77
CA GLY A 45 -14.82 -13.11 8.61
C GLY A 45 -14.23 -11.72 8.85
N PRO A 46 -15.00 -10.82 9.48
CA PRO A 46 -14.64 -9.40 9.60
C PRO A 46 -13.29 -9.17 10.29
N LYS A 47 -12.98 -9.90 11.36
CA LYS A 47 -11.71 -9.76 12.09
C LYS A 47 -10.50 -10.11 11.23
N ALA A 48 -10.60 -11.13 10.38
CA ALA A 48 -9.52 -11.54 9.49
C ALA A 48 -9.32 -10.54 8.34
N ALA A 49 -10.41 -9.99 7.81
CA ALA A 49 -10.34 -8.89 6.84
C ALA A 49 -9.66 -7.65 7.43
N MET A 50 -10.04 -7.23 8.64
CA MET A 50 -9.41 -6.08 9.30
C MET A 50 -7.94 -6.33 9.62
N ALA A 51 -7.59 -7.54 10.07
CA ALA A 51 -6.20 -7.94 10.27
C ALA A 51 -5.37 -7.84 8.98
N CYS A 52 -5.92 -8.30 7.86
CA CYS A 52 -5.31 -8.14 6.55
C CYS A 52 -5.11 -6.66 6.20
N THR A 53 -6.12 -5.82 6.41
CA THR A 53 -6.03 -4.37 6.19
C THR A 53 -4.93 -3.74 7.03
N VAL A 54 -4.89 -3.98 8.34
CA VAL A 54 -3.81 -3.49 9.24
C VAL A 54 -2.43 -3.86 8.68
N ALA A 55 -2.25 -5.12 8.28
CA ALA A 55 -0.96 -5.58 7.76
C ALA A 55 -0.59 -4.96 6.41
N VAL A 56 -1.55 -4.82 5.50
CA VAL A 56 -1.34 -4.20 4.18
C VAL A 56 -1.03 -2.72 4.34
N GLU A 57 -1.86 -1.98 5.06
CA GLU A 57 -1.69 -0.52 5.19
C GLU A 57 -0.40 -0.17 5.90
N ASN A 58 -0.01 -0.89 6.95
CA ASN A 58 1.29 -0.67 7.58
C ASN A 58 2.46 -0.80 6.59
N VAL A 59 2.40 -1.78 5.66
CA VAL A 59 3.44 -1.93 4.65
C VAL A 59 3.38 -0.80 3.61
N ILE A 60 2.19 -0.41 3.16
CA ILE A 60 2.02 0.66 2.16
C ILE A 60 2.46 2.02 2.74
N THR A 61 2.03 2.36 3.97
CA THR A 61 2.47 3.58 4.68
C THR A 61 3.99 3.64 4.81
N GLN A 62 4.64 2.51 5.14
CA GLN A 62 6.10 2.45 5.23
C GLN A 62 6.75 2.62 3.85
N HIS A 63 6.19 2.01 2.82
CA HIS A 63 6.70 2.15 1.46
C HIS A 63 6.62 3.60 0.96
N TYR A 64 5.50 4.31 1.18
CA TYR A 64 5.40 5.73 0.86
C TYR A 64 6.38 6.59 1.66
N ASN A 65 6.60 6.29 2.94
CA ASN A 65 7.63 6.97 3.73
C ASN A 65 9.04 6.79 3.14
N ASP A 66 9.37 5.59 2.69
CA ASP A 66 10.66 5.31 2.07
C ASP A 66 10.81 6.05 0.74
N GLN A 67 9.79 6.05 -0.12
CA GLN A 67 9.78 6.84 -1.36
C GLN A 67 9.96 8.35 -1.11
N ILE A 68 9.25 8.89 -0.10
CA ILE A 68 9.39 10.30 0.30
C ILE A 68 10.83 10.59 0.74
N ARG A 69 11.43 9.71 1.54
CA ARG A 69 12.83 9.85 1.99
C ARG A 69 13.82 9.81 0.82
N GLU A 70 13.60 8.91 -0.13
CA GLU A 70 14.44 8.79 -1.33
C GLU A 70 14.39 10.08 -2.16
N ILE A 71 13.20 10.62 -2.42
CA ILE A 71 13.03 11.87 -3.18
C ILE A 71 13.65 13.06 -2.44
N LEU A 72 13.49 13.14 -1.12
CA LEU A 72 14.09 14.21 -0.30
C LEU A 72 15.62 14.15 -0.24
N ALA A 73 16.22 13.00 -0.53
CA ALA A 73 17.66 12.82 -0.56
C ALA A 73 18.29 13.21 -1.92
N GLU A 74 17.49 13.51 -2.95
CA GLU A 74 17.99 14.00 -4.24
C GLU A 74 18.55 15.43 -4.16
N ASP A 75 19.38 15.81 -5.13
CA ASP A 75 20.03 17.14 -5.17
C ASP A 75 19.05 18.32 -5.28
N ASP A 76 17.88 18.11 -5.89
CA ASP A 76 16.83 19.13 -6.03
C ASP A 76 15.42 18.54 -5.86
N PRO A 77 15.01 18.24 -4.61
CA PRO A 77 13.73 17.60 -4.32
C PRO A 77 12.52 18.42 -4.78
N LYS A 78 12.69 19.74 -4.94
CA LYS A 78 11.62 20.65 -5.41
C LYS A 78 11.15 20.31 -6.82
N LYS A 79 11.98 19.67 -7.64
CA LYS A 79 11.56 19.15 -8.96
C LYS A 79 10.45 18.11 -8.85
N ALA A 80 10.41 17.37 -7.74
CA ALA A 80 9.45 16.32 -7.45
C ALA A 80 8.40 16.75 -6.41
N GLN A 81 8.21 18.06 -6.16
CA GLN A 81 7.29 18.55 -5.13
C GLN A 81 5.87 17.99 -5.29
N TYR A 82 5.37 17.93 -6.52
CA TYR A 82 4.06 17.33 -6.81
C TYR A 82 3.96 15.87 -6.33
N ILE A 83 5.01 15.08 -6.55
CA ILE A 83 5.06 13.67 -6.15
C ILE A 83 5.14 13.60 -4.62
N LEU A 84 5.97 14.43 -3.98
CA LEU A 84 6.07 14.50 -2.52
C LEU A 84 4.73 14.82 -1.86
N ASP A 85 3.99 15.79 -2.41
CA ASP A 85 2.69 16.19 -1.89
C ASP A 85 1.69 15.02 -1.99
N LYS A 86 1.64 14.35 -3.16
CA LYS A 86 0.75 13.20 -3.38
C LYS A 86 1.12 11.97 -2.54
N LEU A 87 2.39 11.63 -2.44
CA LEU A 87 2.83 10.52 -1.60
C LEU A 87 2.57 10.80 -0.11
N SER A 88 2.69 12.06 0.33
CA SER A 88 2.38 12.44 1.71
C SER A 88 0.88 12.34 1.99
N GLU A 89 0.04 12.81 1.06
CA GLU A 89 -1.42 12.67 1.12
C GLU A 89 -1.81 11.18 1.24
N PHE A 90 -1.27 10.33 0.37
CA PHE A 90 -1.60 8.90 0.38
C PHE A 90 -1.07 8.19 1.62
N ARG A 91 0.14 8.53 2.09
CA ARG A 91 0.67 7.99 3.35
C ARG A 91 -0.27 8.30 4.53
N ASP A 92 -0.73 9.54 4.64
CA ASP A 92 -1.58 9.97 5.75
C ASP A 92 -2.97 9.29 5.68
N ASP A 93 -3.47 9.09 4.45
CA ASP A 93 -4.67 8.31 4.19
C ASP A 93 -4.54 6.85 4.64
N GLU A 94 -3.45 6.16 4.26
CA GLU A 94 -3.22 4.77 4.67
C GLU A 94 -3.00 4.63 6.17
N GLN A 95 -2.32 5.60 6.80
CA GLN A 95 -2.17 5.61 8.25
C GLN A 95 -3.54 5.71 8.94
N HIS A 96 -4.44 6.55 8.43
CA HIS A 96 -5.80 6.63 8.95
C HIS A 96 -6.57 5.31 8.76
N HIS A 97 -6.40 4.63 7.62
CA HIS A 97 -7.03 3.33 7.37
C HIS A 97 -6.49 2.25 8.30
N HIS A 98 -5.17 2.21 8.51
CA HIS A 98 -4.51 1.34 9.47
C HIS A 98 -5.09 1.53 10.87
N ASP A 99 -5.13 2.78 11.35
CA ASP A 99 -5.59 3.10 12.72
C ASP A 99 -7.07 2.75 12.90
N THR A 100 -7.89 3.07 11.89
CA THR A 100 -9.30 2.63 11.86
C THR A 100 -9.39 1.10 11.95
N ALA A 101 -8.52 0.38 11.23
CA ALA A 101 -8.57 -1.07 11.23
C ALA A 101 -8.07 -1.72 12.54
N GLU A 102 -7.13 -1.08 13.24
CA GLU A 102 -6.73 -1.49 14.58
C GLU A 102 -7.86 -1.28 15.60
N GLU A 103 -8.61 -0.15 15.52
CA GLU A 103 -9.75 0.13 16.40
C GLU A 103 -10.86 -0.91 16.28
N TYR A 104 -11.07 -1.47 15.09
CA TYR A 104 -12.04 -2.56 14.84
C TYR A 104 -11.48 -3.97 15.11
N GLU A 105 -10.55 -4.09 16.07
CA GLU A 105 -9.95 -5.35 16.53
C GLU A 105 -9.07 -6.10 15.49
N GLY A 106 -8.60 -5.42 14.44
CA GLY A 106 -7.69 -6.01 13.43
C GLY A 106 -6.35 -6.52 14.02
N SER A 107 -5.90 -5.95 15.13
CA SER A 107 -4.64 -6.28 15.82
C SER A 107 -4.80 -7.29 16.97
N SER A 108 -5.97 -7.95 17.09
CA SER A 108 -6.22 -8.96 18.14
C SER A 108 -5.16 -10.06 18.15
N SER A 109 -4.80 -10.56 19.34
CA SER A 109 -3.76 -11.60 19.54
C SER A 109 -3.97 -12.86 18.69
N ASP A 110 -5.22 -13.18 18.35
CA ASP A 110 -5.59 -14.34 17.55
C ASP A 110 -5.14 -14.24 16.07
N ASN A 111 -4.91 -13.02 15.56
CA ASN A 111 -4.56 -12.77 14.15
C ASN A 111 -3.08 -12.40 13.94
N GLY A 112 -2.25 -12.43 14.98
CA GLY A 112 -0.85 -11.98 14.89
C GLY A 112 0.00 -12.75 13.87
N TYR A 113 -0.30 -14.03 13.62
CA TYR A 113 0.37 -14.81 12.58
C TYR A 113 -0.07 -14.40 11.17
N LEU A 114 -1.35 -14.10 10.97
CA LEU A 114 -1.88 -13.62 9.69
C LEU A 114 -1.24 -12.27 9.33
N ASN A 115 -1.17 -11.34 10.30
CA ASN A 115 -0.58 -10.02 10.07
C ASN A 115 0.88 -10.13 9.63
N LYS A 116 1.69 -10.95 10.32
CA LYS A 116 3.09 -11.17 9.96
C LYS A 116 3.25 -11.82 8.58
N ALA A 117 2.39 -12.78 8.24
CA ALA A 117 2.43 -13.43 6.95
C ALA A 117 2.11 -12.46 5.81
N VAL A 118 1.04 -11.67 5.96
CA VAL A 118 0.63 -10.65 5.00
C VAL A 118 1.70 -9.57 4.86
N ASP A 119 2.21 -9.02 5.97
CA ASP A 119 3.28 -8.02 5.97
C ASP A 119 4.51 -8.52 5.18
N THR A 120 4.95 -9.76 5.46
CA THR A 120 6.11 -10.37 4.77
C THR A 120 5.87 -10.51 3.27
N VAL A 121 4.69 -10.97 2.87
CA VAL A 121 4.33 -11.16 1.45
C VAL A 121 4.25 -9.82 0.74
N CYS A 122 3.63 -8.80 1.34
CA CYS A 122 3.54 -7.47 0.75
C CYS A 122 4.92 -6.84 0.56
N ARG A 123 5.78 -6.88 1.59
CA ARG A 123 7.17 -6.37 1.48
C ARG A 123 7.97 -7.09 0.40
N ALA A 124 7.86 -8.42 0.33
CA ALA A 124 8.52 -9.19 -0.70
C ALA A 124 8.02 -8.83 -2.11
N SER A 125 6.70 -8.66 -2.26
CA SER A 125 6.06 -8.31 -3.54
C SER A 125 6.49 -6.92 -4.03
N ILE A 126 6.50 -5.91 -3.15
CA ILE A 126 6.99 -4.56 -3.44
C ILE A 126 8.45 -4.62 -3.91
N LYS A 127 9.31 -5.30 -3.15
CA LYS A 127 10.74 -5.43 -3.45
C LYS A 127 11.03 -6.12 -4.80
N VAL A 128 10.14 -7.02 -5.22
CA VAL A 128 10.21 -7.67 -6.54
C VAL A 128 9.70 -6.71 -7.62
N ALA A 129 8.59 -6.02 -7.39
CA ALA A 129 8.00 -5.06 -8.33
C ALA A 129 8.92 -3.87 -8.62
N GLU A 130 9.65 -3.37 -7.61
CA GLU A 130 10.66 -2.31 -7.79
C GLU A 130 11.79 -2.70 -8.76
N ARG A 131 12.08 -3.99 -8.89
CA ARG A 131 13.18 -4.50 -9.72
C ARG A 131 12.75 -4.89 -11.15
N ILE A 132 11.47 -5.17 -11.37
CA ILE A 132 10.95 -5.81 -12.58
C ILE A 132 9.82 -4.98 -13.18
#